data_AF-X0PW28-F1
#
_entry.id   AF-X0PW28-F1
#
_cell.length_a   1.000
_cell.length_b   1.000
_cell.length_c   1.000
_cell.angle_alpha   90.00
_cell.angle_beta   90.00
_cell.angle_gamma   90.00
#
_symmetry.space_group_name_H-M   'P 1'
#
loop_
_entity.id
_entity.type
_entity.pdbx_description
1 polymer ?
#
loop_
_entity_poly.entity_id
_entity_poly.type
_entity_poly.pdbx_seq_one_letter_code
_entity_poly.pdbx_strand_id
1 'polypeptide(L)'
;MTAREIAPLPDLPADLPGLVRIETSDRQATTPIIMDMLRSVYPHDKVFGKYCTVNEYIDCPPDEVFRYLSDTRSLEEWTYSLRGFTPAGEPGLWL
;
A
#
# COMPACT_ATOMS: atom_id res chain seq x y z
N MET A 1 1.22 18.73 31.46
CA MET A 1 0.10 18.39 30.56
C MET A 1 -0.16 16.90 30.77
N THR A 2 -1.10 16.56 31.63
CA THR A 2 -1.42 15.17 31.99
C THR A 2 -2.04 14.47 30.78
N ALA A 3 -1.42 13.39 30.31
CA ALA A 3 -2.02 12.53 29.30
C ALA A 3 -3.35 12.00 29.86
N ARG A 4 -4.44 12.24 29.12
CA ARG A 4 -5.75 11.69 29.46
C ARG A 4 -5.67 10.19 29.18
N GLU A 5 -5.95 9.34 30.16
CA GLU A 5 -6.13 7.90 29.91
C GLU A 5 -7.29 7.73 28.93
N ILE A 6 -6.96 7.31 27.71
CA ILE A 6 -7.94 6.92 26.69
C ILE A 6 -8.14 5.43 26.89
N ALA A 7 -9.36 5.01 27.21
CA ALA A 7 -9.68 3.60 27.31
C ALA A 7 -9.43 2.91 25.95
N PRO A 8 -8.85 1.70 25.92
CA PRO A 8 -8.64 0.97 24.68
C PRO A 8 -9.97 0.73 23.97
N LEU A 9 -9.94 0.63 22.63
CA LEU A 9 -11.12 0.30 21.82
C LEU A 9 -11.82 -0.95 22.39
N PRO A 10 -13.15 -0.91 22.60
CA PRO A 10 -13.87 -1.91 23.39
C PRO A 10 -13.88 -3.32 22.77
N ASP A 11 -13.63 -3.42 21.46
CA ASP A 11 -13.70 -4.68 20.72
C ASP A 11 -12.35 -5.44 20.67
N LEU A 12 -11.32 -4.95 21.35
CA LEU A 12 -10.00 -5.58 21.39
C LEU A 12 -9.62 -5.96 22.82
N PRO A 13 -8.89 -7.09 23.02
CA PRO A 13 -8.29 -7.40 24.30
C PRO A 13 -7.42 -6.22 24.79
N ALA A 14 -7.48 -5.95 26.10
CA ALA A 14 -6.73 -4.87 26.74
C ALA A 14 -5.22 -5.07 26.54
N ASP A 15 -4.73 -6.30 26.72
CA ASP A 15 -3.32 -6.66 26.55
C ASP A 15 -3.15 -7.71 25.45
N LEU A 16 -2.59 -7.29 24.32
CA LEU A 16 -2.18 -8.15 23.21
C LEU A 16 -0.65 -8.16 23.13
N PRO A 17 0.01 -9.31 23.34
CA PRO A 17 1.47 -9.38 23.31
C PRO A 17 2.06 -8.86 21.99
N GLY A 18 3.06 -7.98 22.09
CA GLY A 18 3.77 -7.41 20.94
C GLY A 18 3.06 -6.23 20.25
N LEU A 19 1.87 -5.83 20.71
CA LEU A 19 1.14 -4.71 20.15
C LEU A 19 1.53 -3.39 20.83
N VAL A 20 2.11 -2.48 20.06
CA VAL A 20 2.40 -1.10 20.49
C VAL A 20 1.19 -0.22 20.17
N ARG A 21 0.59 0.40 21.19
CA ARG A 21 -0.60 1.26 21.04
C ARG A 21 -0.35 2.65 21.63
N ILE A 22 -1.09 3.65 21.15
CA ILE A 22 -0.96 5.04 21.66
C ILE A 22 -1.48 5.17 23.10
N GLU A 23 -2.41 4.32 23.51
CA GLU A 23 -3.01 4.30 24.84
C GLU A 23 -2.06 3.70 25.88
N THR A 24 -1.13 2.84 25.46
CA THR A 24 -0.23 2.08 26.35
C THR A 24 1.25 2.44 26.17
N SER A 25 1.61 3.10 25.08
CA SER A 25 2.98 3.50 24.74
C SER A 25 3.00 4.98 24.39
N ASP A 26 3.66 5.76 25.23
CA ASP A 26 3.81 7.18 24.98
C ASP A 26 4.86 7.46 23.89
N ARG A 27 5.04 8.76 23.58
CA ARG A 27 6.01 9.20 22.57
C ARG A 27 7.45 8.83 22.95
N GLN A 28 7.81 8.86 24.24
CA GLN A 28 9.17 8.58 24.69
C GLN A 28 9.50 7.09 24.50
N ALA A 29 8.53 6.21 24.76
CA ALA A 29 8.65 4.78 24.53
C ALA A 29 8.64 4.41 23.02
N THR A 30 7.84 5.10 22.21
CA THR A 30 7.62 4.72 20.80
C THR A 30 8.68 5.27 19.84
N THR A 31 9.25 6.45 20.12
CA THR A 31 10.23 7.10 19.22
C THR A 31 11.45 6.22 18.91
N PRO A 32 12.11 5.55 19.90
CA PRO A 32 13.26 4.68 19.62
C PRO A 32 12.94 3.51 18.71
N ILE A 33 11.73 2.93 18.81
CA ILE A 33 11.27 1.82 17.98
C ILE A 33 11.23 2.26 16.51
N ILE A 34 10.63 3.43 16.24
CA ILE A 34 10.55 3.98 14.88
C ILE A 34 11.95 4.29 14.35
N MET A 35 12.81 4.89 15.18
CA MET A 35 14.17 5.25 14.78
C MET A 35 15.03 4.03 14.44
N ASP A 36 14.84 2.90 15.12
CA ASP A 36 15.54 1.65 14.79
C ASP A 36 15.10 1.05 13.43
N MET A 37 13.83 1.27 13.05
CA MET A 37 13.27 0.82 11.77
C MET A 37 13.68 1.71 10.58
N LEU A 38 14.07 2.96 10.85
CA LEU A 38 14.51 3.89 9.81
C LEU A 38 15.92 3.51 9.31
N ARG A 39 16.07 3.50 7.99
CA ARG A 39 17.35 3.30 7.31
C ARG A 39 17.54 4.39 6.27
N SER A 40 18.77 4.88 6.13
CA SER A 40 19.10 5.86 5.10
C SER A 40 19.10 5.26 3.69
N VAL A 41 19.34 3.96 3.58
CA VAL A 41 19.32 3.20 2.33
C VAL A 41 18.70 1.83 2.59
N TYR A 42 17.96 1.33 1.60
CA TYR A 42 17.31 0.03 1.65
C TYR A 42 17.87 -0.87 0.53
N PRO A 43 18.27 -2.13 0.84
CA PRO A 43 18.65 -3.09 -0.20
C PRO A 43 17.51 -3.37 -1.18
N HIS A 44 17.84 -3.63 -2.45
CA HIS A 44 16.84 -3.87 -3.50
C HIS A 44 15.90 -5.04 -3.18
N ASP A 45 16.42 -6.15 -2.64
CA ASP A 45 15.61 -7.32 -2.25
C ASP A 45 14.63 -7.01 -1.11
N LYS A 46 14.92 -6.00 -0.29
CA LYS A 46 14.03 -5.54 0.79
C LYS A 46 12.92 -4.63 0.28
N VAL A 47 13.16 -3.87 -0.78
CA VAL A 47 12.15 -2.96 -1.37
C VAL A 47 11.32 -3.65 -2.45
N PHE A 48 11.96 -4.44 -3.31
CA PHE A 48 11.37 -5.01 -4.53
C PHE A 48 11.44 -6.55 -4.60
N GLY A 49 11.76 -7.23 -3.49
CA GLY A 49 11.88 -8.70 -3.47
C GLY A 49 10.52 -9.40 -3.58
N LYS A 50 9.77 -9.47 -2.47
CA LYS A 50 8.48 -10.18 -2.45
C LYS A 50 7.36 -9.41 -3.17
N TYR A 51 7.42 -8.09 -3.12
CA TYR A 51 6.43 -7.20 -3.71
C TYR A 51 7.17 -6.09 -4.45
N CYS A 52 6.65 -5.64 -5.58
CA CYS A 52 7.21 -4.54 -6.37
C CYS A 52 6.13 -3.47 -6.56
N THR A 53 6.06 -2.53 -5.62
CA THR A 53 5.10 -1.43 -5.67
C THR A 53 5.72 -0.24 -6.40
N VAL A 54 5.00 0.27 -7.40
CA VAL A 54 5.33 1.51 -8.11
C VAL A 54 4.16 2.49 -7.96
N ASN A 55 4.46 3.78 -7.91
CA ASN A 55 3.47 4.85 -7.81
C ASN A 55 3.90 5.97 -8.75
N GLU A 56 2.93 6.63 -9.37
CA GLU A 56 3.16 7.78 -10.21
C GLU A 56 1.99 8.76 -10.08
N TYR A 57 2.28 10.05 -10.23
CA TYR A 57 1.27 11.09 -10.34
C TYR A 57 0.84 11.26 -11.80
N ILE A 58 -0.47 11.32 -12.03
CA ILE A 58 -1.05 11.59 -13.35
C ILE A 58 -1.89 12.86 -13.22
N ASP A 59 -1.55 13.88 -14.01
CA ASP A 59 -2.28 15.15 -14.06
C ASP A 59 -3.57 15.01 -14.91
N CYS A 60 -4.54 14.27 -14.36
CA CYS A 60 -5.81 13.95 -14.99
C CYS A 60 -6.86 13.65 -13.89
N PRO A 61 -8.14 13.97 -14.11
CA PRO A 61 -9.20 13.57 -13.19
C PRO A 61 -9.17 12.06 -12.87
N PRO A 62 -9.29 11.64 -11.59
CA PRO A 62 -9.14 10.23 -11.21
C PRO A 62 -10.13 9.28 -11.89
N ASP A 63 -11.35 9.74 -12.16
CA ASP A 63 -12.39 9.00 -12.86
C ASP A 63 -12.04 8.74 -14.33
N GLU A 64 -11.37 9.69 -14.99
CA GLU A 64 -10.89 9.52 -16.36
C GLU A 64 -9.73 8.53 -16.43
N VAL A 65 -8.75 8.65 -15.51
CA VAL A 65 -7.63 7.70 -15.40
C VAL A 65 -8.15 6.29 -15.11
N PHE A 66 -9.06 6.16 -14.15
CA PHE A 66 -9.65 4.88 -13.81
C PHE A 66 -10.41 4.28 -14.99
N ARG A 67 -11.24 5.09 -15.68
CA ARG A 67 -12.00 4.63 -16.85
C ARG A 67 -11.07 4.10 -17.94
N TYR A 68 -9.98 4.80 -18.25
CA TYR A 68 -9.01 4.36 -19.25
C TYR A 68 -8.27 3.07 -18.82
N LEU A 69 -7.70 3.04 -17.61
CA LEU A 69 -6.94 1.89 -17.11
C LEU A 69 -7.81 0.65 -16.84
N SER A 70 -9.12 0.84 -16.61
CA SER A 70 -10.06 -0.27 -16.43
C SER A 70 -10.43 -0.99 -17.73
N ASP A 71 -10.18 -0.37 -18.89
CA ASP A 71 -10.33 -1.04 -20.19
C ASP A 71 -9.07 -1.88 -20.48
N THR A 72 -9.22 -3.20 -20.52
CA THR A 72 -8.11 -4.14 -20.79
C THR A 72 -7.36 -3.80 -22.07
N ARG A 73 -8.02 -3.25 -23.10
CA ARG A 73 -7.37 -2.92 -24.38
C ARG A 73 -6.43 -1.73 -24.28
N SER A 74 -6.55 -0.90 -23.24
CA SER A 74 -5.58 0.18 -22.98
C SER A 74 -4.16 -0.36 -22.80
N LEU A 75 -4.00 -1.63 -22.39
CA LEU A 75 -2.71 -2.30 -22.28
C LEU A 75 -1.95 -2.29 -23.62
N GLU A 76 -2.63 -2.25 -24.76
CA GLU A 76 -2.00 -2.18 -26.08
C GLU A 76 -1.36 -0.81 -26.38
N GLU A 77 -1.75 0.24 -25.65
CA GLU A 77 -1.27 1.60 -25.87
C GLU A 77 -0.07 1.93 -24.99
N TRP A 78 -0.15 1.63 -23.68
CA TRP A 78 0.84 2.09 -22.71
C TRP A 78 1.87 1.04 -22.30
N THR A 79 1.57 -0.26 -22.47
CA THR A 79 2.56 -1.29 -22.14
C THR A 79 3.64 -1.37 -23.21
N TYR A 80 4.83 -1.77 -22.78
CA TYR A 80 5.98 -1.87 -23.65
C TYR A 80 5.77 -2.84 -24.83
N SER A 81 5.03 -3.94 -24.64
CA SER A 81 5.02 -5.04 -25.63
C SER A 81 3.70 -5.76 -25.90
N LEU A 82 2.61 -5.52 -25.16
CA LEU A 82 1.34 -6.24 -25.41
C LEU A 82 0.63 -5.66 -26.63
N ARG A 83 0.32 -6.45 -27.67
CA ARG A 83 -0.35 -5.99 -28.90
C ARG A 83 -1.15 -7.14 -29.53
N GLY A 84 -2.16 -6.82 -30.32
CA GLY A 84 -2.92 -7.76 -31.14
C GLY A 84 -3.99 -8.53 -30.36
N PHE A 85 -4.62 -7.89 -29.37
CA PHE A 85 -5.57 -8.59 -28.49
C PHE A 85 -6.73 -9.20 -29.28
N THR A 86 -7.02 -10.47 -28.98
CA THR A 86 -8.16 -11.21 -29.53
C THR A 86 -9.06 -11.75 -28.41
N PRO A 87 -10.40 -11.79 -28.59
CA PRO A 87 -11.28 -12.35 -27.57
C PRO A 87 -10.93 -13.82 -27.30
N ALA A 88 -10.75 -14.17 -26.02
CA ALA A 88 -10.73 -15.55 -25.60
C ALA A 88 -12.16 -16.09 -25.52
N GLY A 89 -12.34 -17.42 -25.44
CA GLY A 89 -13.66 -18.04 -25.34
C GLY A 89 -14.48 -17.69 -24.08
N GLU A 90 -13.97 -16.80 -23.22
CA GLU A 90 -14.61 -16.29 -22.01
C GLU A 90 -14.76 -14.76 -22.09
N PRO A 91 -15.94 -14.20 -21.79
CA PRO A 91 -16.14 -12.76 -21.77
C PRO A 91 -15.17 -12.02 -20.85
N GLY A 92 -14.48 -11.00 -21.38
CA GLY A 92 -13.52 -10.18 -20.62
C GLY A 92 -12.09 -10.75 -20.59
N LEU A 93 -11.86 -11.96 -21.09
CA LEU A 93 -10.54 -12.56 -21.25
C LEU A 93 -10.00 -12.30 -22.68
N TRP A 94 -8.73 -11.94 -22.79
CA TRP A 94 -8.05 -11.58 -24.05
C TRP A 94 -6.75 -12.38 -24.22
N LEU A 95 -6.43 -12.73 -25.47
CA LEU A 95 -5.18 -13.38 -25.89
C LEU A 95 -4.30 -12.42 -26.69
#